data_AF-A6GJR8-F1
#
_entry.id   AF-A6GJR8-F1
#
_cell.length_a   1.000
_cell.length_b   1.000
_cell.length_c   1.000
_cell.angle_alpha   90.00
_cell.angle_beta   90.00
_cell.angle_gamma   90.00
#
_symmetry.space_group_name_H-M   'P 1'
#
loop_
_entity.id
_entity.type
_entity.pdbx_description
1 polymer ?
#
loop_
_entity_poly.entity_id
_entity_poly.type
_entity_poly.pdbx_seq_one_letter_code
_entity_poly.pdbx_strand_id
1 'polypeptide(L)'
;MARVRDYAVRCPGLAGAVVAALALVSCAGEEPASESAIVVGLDMHSAAQASLDDHLAELMVYEGHVYAANSNQGLSVFRLTGDGGLEVSDVGQVEADNVRCTALAIHAASKTLYCAADAPKVEPEILLYDLSTPGTSTRIGALPLEYPLEGMRDVVVDGDRLILTAFEEGLWTAPIAADGSLGEPTFTGVEGQARYAIPLGEPPNSVVLALFSTGAAGGKGSELRVLDAQSWESLGSLELDGPPLGFSVDAGASDASSARVAVAQGSAGMAIVEWRAGEDPVAVDRITPPAVVSHALLDGERAFAITLSGAFGYVREGEGWRNFGFAPESIAGPDRRGNMLHALLHEGTLITSDWTWVERWAIDAGGEATGLDMPRGVFVPPGEGARWRVRNPSAVDLRADFVLRGEPVFSGVVPAQGSAVVELDASGLAGLLADDYRLHFGVRVHDPAVAFEGAPLSTTSFTILVAYPELGPQPPPGASFPPVTLADLDDAVYTLPLAGVAQRLVWYSEDCVLMWPELEDLTWRHRQGLLDSVPVFVSNADVSLSYARSWDAEDMLFGNFGPAAPPEVGAANEPLYGDNLYPDFVVGEIPGDGLTTDYEVDALGRVVSIERMYRGPYDLIVE
;
A
#
# COMPACT_ATOMS: atom_id res chain seq x y z
N MET A 1 -32.34 -17.43 19.49
CA MET A 1 -32.90 -17.54 20.86
C MET A 1 -32.11 -18.57 21.66
N ALA A 2 -31.17 -18.15 22.52
CA ALA A 2 -30.85 -18.77 23.82
C ALA A 2 -29.61 -18.12 24.48
N ARG A 3 -29.89 -17.40 25.57
CA ARG A 3 -29.12 -17.23 26.83
C ARG A 3 -27.78 -16.48 26.83
N VAL A 4 -27.91 -15.20 27.13
CA VAL A 4 -26.98 -14.35 27.91
C VAL A 4 -26.64 -15.03 29.25
N ARG A 5 -25.36 -15.05 29.63
CA ARG A 5 -24.88 -15.39 30.97
C ARG A 5 -24.22 -14.16 31.58
N ASP A 6 -24.85 -13.64 32.63
CA ASP A 6 -24.31 -12.62 33.53
C ASP A 6 -23.00 -13.09 34.17
N TYR A 7 -21.97 -12.25 34.10
CA TYR A 7 -20.80 -12.32 34.97
C TYR A 7 -20.68 -11.01 35.75
N ALA A 8 -21.14 -11.05 37.00
CA ALA A 8 -20.84 -10.04 37.99
C ALA A 8 -19.40 -10.24 38.50
N VAL A 9 -18.51 -9.30 38.24
CA VAL A 9 -17.16 -9.26 38.83
C VAL A 9 -17.11 -8.15 39.88
N ARG A 10 -16.64 -8.52 41.07
CA ARG A 10 -16.39 -7.62 42.21
C ARG A 10 -15.05 -6.90 42.02
N CYS A 11 -15.04 -5.57 42.04
CA CYS A 11 -13.82 -4.76 42.13
C CYS A 11 -13.32 -4.68 43.59
N PRO A 12 -12.02 -4.87 43.86
CA PRO A 12 -11.36 -4.27 45.02
C PRO A 12 -10.79 -2.90 44.64
N GLY A 13 -11.02 -1.91 45.50
CA GLY A 13 -10.72 -0.51 45.24
C GLY A 13 -9.25 -0.11 45.34
N LEU A 14 -8.91 0.93 44.59
CA LEU A 14 -7.75 1.80 44.80
C LEU A 14 -8.24 3.24 44.72
N ALA A 15 -8.04 3.96 45.81
CA ALA A 15 -8.45 5.35 46.00
C ALA A 15 -7.31 6.29 45.58
N GLY A 16 -7.60 7.20 44.66
CA GLY A 16 -6.77 8.35 44.33
C GLY A 16 -7.70 9.45 43.82
N ALA A 17 -7.79 10.55 44.56
CA ALA A 17 -8.87 11.52 44.47
C ALA A 17 -8.76 12.47 43.26
N VAL A 18 -9.83 12.53 42.45
CA VAL A 18 -10.17 13.69 41.62
C VAL A 18 -11.49 14.25 42.14
N VAL A 19 -11.50 15.53 42.50
CA VAL A 19 -12.67 16.22 43.04
C VAL A 19 -13.62 16.56 41.90
N ALA A 20 -14.76 15.88 41.84
CA ALA A 20 -15.91 16.26 41.01
C ALA A 20 -17.07 16.69 41.92
N ALA A 21 -17.61 17.88 41.70
CA ALA A 21 -18.85 18.33 42.32
C ALA A 21 -20.04 17.72 41.56
N LEU A 22 -20.74 16.78 42.19
CA LEU A 22 -21.95 16.13 41.69
C LEU A 22 -23.20 16.82 42.24
N ALA A 23 -24.02 17.38 41.35
CA ALA A 23 -25.43 17.65 41.60
C ALA A 23 -26.24 16.41 41.21
N LEU A 24 -27.15 16.00 42.09
CA LEU A 24 -28.10 14.90 41.90
C LEU A 24 -29.08 15.22 40.77
N VAL A 25 -29.08 14.41 39.70
CA VAL A 25 -30.19 14.31 38.75
C VAL A 25 -30.65 12.85 38.69
N SER A 26 -31.97 12.69 38.67
CA SER A 26 -32.74 11.47 38.80
C SER A 26 -32.47 10.42 37.73
N CYS A 27 -32.64 9.14 38.11
CA CYS A 27 -32.86 8.02 37.19
C CYS A 27 -34.02 8.31 36.23
N ALA A 28 -33.69 8.74 35.01
CA ALA A 28 -34.53 8.55 33.84
C ALA A 28 -34.10 7.22 33.18
N GLY A 29 -35.07 6.45 32.69
CA GLY A 29 -34.80 5.14 32.08
C GLY A 29 -33.81 5.25 30.93
N GLU A 30 -32.97 4.22 30.77
CA GLU A 30 -32.11 4.04 29.61
C GLU A 30 -32.98 4.13 28.34
N GLU A 31 -32.92 5.27 27.65
CA GLU A 31 -33.30 5.31 26.25
C GLU A 31 -32.38 4.31 25.52
N PRO A 32 -32.91 3.48 24.60
CA PRO A 32 -32.06 2.61 23.82
C PRO A 32 -30.99 3.47 23.14
N ALA A 33 -29.72 3.08 23.28
CA ALA A 33 -28.61 3.76 22.63
C ALA A 33 -29.01 4.07 21.19
N SER A 34 -29.05 5.35 20.83
CA SER A 34 -29.51 5.77 19.51
C SER A 34 -28.66 5.08 18.45
N GLU A 35 -29.31 4.41 17.50
CA GLU A 35 -28.61 3.89 16.32
C GLU A 35 -28.04 5.08 15.53
N SER A 36 -26.84 4.91 14.99
CA SER A 36 -26.21 5.92 14.13
C SER A 36 -27.10 6.23 12.93
N ALA A 37 -27.21 7.51 12.58
CA ALA A 37 -27.85 7.92 11.33
C ALA A 37 -26.89 7.83 10.13
N ILE A 38 -25.58 7.72 10.40
CA ILE A 38 -24.53 7.59 9.39
C ILE A 38 -24.58 6.19 8.78
N VAL A 39 -24.76 6.12 7.47
CA VAL A 39 -24.63 4.89 6.66
C VAL A 39 -23.18 4.75 6.23
N VAL A 40 -22.58 3.58 6.48
CA VAL A 40 -21.19 3.28 6.13
C VAL A 40 -21.09 3.03 4.62
N GLY A 41 -20.23 3.77 3.91
CA GLY A 41 -20.10 3.59 2.46
C GLY A 41 -19.12 2.51 2.01
N LEU A 42 -18.11 2.17 2.84
CA LEU A 42 -17.26 0.99 2.66
C LEU A 42 -17.28 0.17 3.95
N ASP A 43 -17.94 -0.99 3.92
CA ASP A 43 -18.11 -1.86 5.08
C ASP A 43 -17.40 -3.19 4.86
N MET A 44 -16.55 -3.59 5.81
CA MET A 44 -15.77 -4.82 5.67
C MET A 44 -16.66 -6.04 5.94
N HIS A 45 -16.93 -6.82 4.90
CA HIS A 45 -17.72 -8.04 5.02
C HIS A 45 -16.89 -9.21 5.54
N SER A 46 -15.69 -9.37 5.02
CA SER A 46 -14.81 -10.48 5.37
C SER A 46 -13.37 -10.17 5.00
N ALA A 47 -12.44 -10.90 5.62
CA ALA A 47 -11.04 -10.87 5.28
C ALA A 47 -10.42 -12.24 5.55
N ALA A 48 -9.39 -12.58 4.80
CA ALA A 48 -8.64 -13.82 4.96
C ALA A 48 -7.13 -13.54 4.80
N GLN A 49 -6.36 -14.10 5.71
CA GLN A 49 -4.90 -14.12 5.65
C GLN A 49 -4.46 -15.49 5.15
N ALA A 50 -3.63 -15.52 4.10
CA ALA A 50 -3.09 -16.80 3.63
C ALA A 50 -1.95 -17.27 4.56
N SER A 51 -0.95 -16.44 4.86
CA SER A 51 0.11 -16.69 5.83
C SER A 51 0.67 -15.40 6.46
N LEU A 52 1.51 -15.54 7.50
CA LEU A 52 2.20 -14.40 8.13
C LEU A 52 3.37 -13.88 7.28
N ASP A 53 3.85 -14.68 6.34
CA ASP A 53 5.01 -14.41 5.49
C ASP A 53 4.56 -14.03 4.06
N ASP A 54 3.28 -13.79 3.83
CA ASP A 54 2.74 -13.47 2.50
C ASP A 54 2.85 -11.99 2.17
N HIS A 55 3.30 -11.71 0.95
CA HIS A 55 3.45 -10.36 0.41
C HIS A 55 2.60 -10.25 -0.87
N LEU A 56 1.33 -9.95 -0.68
CA LEU A 56 0.29 -9.95 -1.71
C LEU A 56 0.30 -8.62 -2.50
N ALA A 57 0.64 -8.70 -3.79
CA ALA A 57 0.83 -7.54 -4.65
C ALA A 57 -0.39 -7.25 -5.54
N GLU A 58 -0.73 -8.17 -6.44
CA GLU A 58 -1.80 -8.05 -7.44
C GLU A 58 -2.89 -9.09 -7.19
N LEU A 59 -4.14 -8.75 -7.54
CA LEU A 59 -5.29 -9.63 -7.44
C LEU A 59 -5.93 -9.86 -8.82
N MET A 60 -6.37 -11.09 -9.07
CA MET A 60 -7.28 -11.43 -10.17
C MET A 60 -8.43 -12.31 -9.66
N VAL A 61 -9.59 -12.26 -10.33
CA VAL A 61 -10.70 -13.17 -10.03
C VAL A 61 -11.00 -14.08 -11.21
N TYR A 62 -11.07 -15.38 -10.94
CA TYR A 62 -11.44 -16.39 -11.94
C TYR A 62 -12.27 -17.51 -11.31
N GLU A 63 -13.39 -17.86 -11.94
CA GLU A 63 -14.32 -18.92 -11.50
C GLU A 63 -14.63 -18.89 -9.97
N GLY A 64 -14.90 -17.70 -9.42
CA GLY A 64 -15.28 -17.50 -8.01
C GLY A 64 -14.13 -17.55 -7.00
N HIS A 65 -12.89 -17.46 -7.47
CA HIS A 65 -11.69 -17.43 -6.61
C HIS A 65 -10.86 -16.18 -6.89
N VAL A 66 -10.30 -15.61 -5.83
CA VAL A 66 -9.29 -14.55 -5.89
C VAL A 66 -7.93 -15.23 -5.92
N TYR A 67 -7.16 -14.96 -6.96
CA TYR A 67 -5.77 -15.34 -7.10
C TYR A 67 -4.93 -14.10 -6.77
N ALA A 68 -4.04 -14.21 -5.79
CA ALA A 68 -3.20 -13.13 -5.32
C ALA A 68 -1.73 -13.45 -5.63
N ALA A 69 -1.06 -12.56 -6.36
CA ALA A 69 0.38 -12.66 -6.57
C ALA A 69 1.08 -12.49 -5.22
N ASN A 70 1.94 -13.45 -4.88
CA ASN A 70 2.66 -13.46 -3.62
C ASN A 70 4.17 -13.38 -3.89
N SER A 71 4.81 -12.31 -3.42
CA SER A 71 6.23 -12.10 -3.70
C SER A 71 7.16 -13.08 -2.99
N ASN A 72 6.66 -13.84 -2.00
CA ASN A 72 7.43 -14.84 -1.25
C ASN A 72 7.07 -16.29 -1.63
N GLN A 73 5.81 -16.56 -2.00
CA GLN A 73 5.29 -17.93 -2.20
C GLN A 73 4.67 -18.18 -3.59
N GLY A 74 4.78 -17.22 -4.51
CA GLY A 74 4.30 -17.31 -5.87
C GLY A 74 2.83 -16.95 -5.99
N LEU A 75 1.93 -17.78 -5.48
CA LEU A 75 0.50 -17.55 -5.61
C LEU A 75 -0.26 -17.98 -4.36
N SER A 76 -1.16 -17.13 -3.88
CA SER A 76 -2.12 -17.49 -2.83
C SER A 76 -3.54 -17.39 -3.40
N VAL A 77 -4.41 -18.33 -3.04
CA VAL A 77 -5.75 -18.45 -3.60
C VAL A 77 -6.81 -18.46 -2.51
N PHE A 78 -7.85 -17.66 -2.73
CA PHE A 78 -8.96 -17.47 -1.82
C PHE A 78 -10.28 -17.74 -2.53
N ARG A 79 -11.16 -18.50 -1.90
CA ARG A 79 -12.51 -18.76 -2.37
C ARG A 79 -13.45 -17.64 -1.93
N LEU A 80 -14.18 -17.08 -2.88
CA LEU A 80 -15.32 -16.19 -2.59
C LEU A 80 -16.53 -17.06 -2.24
N THR A 81 -17.05 -16.90 -1.03
CA THR A 81 -18.23 -17.66 -0.60
C THR A 81 -19.52 -16.89 -0.93
N GLY A 82 -20.60 -17.63 -1.20
CA GLY A 82 -21.88 -17.04 -1.61
C GLY A 82 -22.60 -16.23 -0.53
N ASP A 83 -22.18 -16.35 0.73
CA ASP A 83 -22.64 -15.55 1.88
C ASP A 83 -21.78 -14.30 2.13
N GLY A 84 -20.88 -13.95 1.19
CA GLY A 84 -20.07 -12.75 1.28
C GLY A 84 -18.70 -12.95 1.93
N GLY A 85 -18.35 -14.18 2.30
CA GLY A 85 -17.09 -14.52 2.96
C GLY A 85 -15.90 -14.74 2.01
N LEU A 86 -14.74 -14.89 2.64
CA LEU A 86 -13.45 -15.23 2.05
C LEU A 86 -12.85 -16.41 2.83
N GLU A 87 -12.37 -17.42 2.11
CA GLU A 87 -11.68 -18.57 2.70
C GLU A 87 -10.40 -18.87 1.93
N VAL A 88 -9.29 -19.13 2.61
CA VAL A 88 -8.06 -19.58 1.95
C VAL A 88 -8.31 -20.97 1.34
N SER A 89 -8.17 -21.10 0.02
CA SER A 89 -8.29 -22.38 -0.69
C SER A 89 -6.94 -23.03 -0.94
N ASP A 90 -5.91 -22.22 -1.17
CA ASP A 90 -4.53 -22.64 -1.41
C ASP A 90 -3.58 -21.55 -0.92
N VAL A 91 -2.56 -21.90 -0.17
CA VAL A 91 -1.54 -20.93 0.29
C VAL A 91 -0.38 -20.81 -0.70
N GLY A 92 -0.37 -21.63 -1.76
CA GLY A 92 0.72 -21.69 -2.73
C GLY A 92 1.69 -22.84 -2.45
N GLN A 93 2.74 -22.90 -3.26
CA GLN A 93 3.80 -23.91 -3.08
C GLN A 93 4.95 -23.33 -2.26
N VAL A 94 5.07 -23.80 -1.01
CA VAL A 94 6.28 -23.60 -0.19
C VAL A 94 7.38 -24.54 -0.71
N GLU A 95 7.91 -24.28 -1.91
CA GLU A 95 9.15 -24.92 -2.35
C GLU A 95 10.36 -24.24 -1.69
N ALA A 96 11.51 -24.92 -1.65
CA ALA A 96 12.72 -24.41 -1.00
C ALA A 96 13.37 -23.21 -1.72
N ASP A 97 12.88 -22.87 -2.91
CA ASP A 97 13.33 -21.76 -3.74
C ASP A 97 12.25 -20.67 -3.70
N ASN A 98 12.58 -19.47 -3.20
CA ASN A 98 11.64 -18.34 -3.08
C ASN A 98 11.02 -17.99 -4.45
N VAL A 99 9.78 -18.42 -4.68
CA VAL A 99 9.03 -18.16 -5.91
C VAL A 99 8.42 -16.76 -5.82
N ARG A 100 9.11 -15.75 -6.37
CA ARG A 100 8.54 -14.40 -6.47
C ARG A 100 7.50 -14.28 -7.57
N CYS A 101 6.33 -13.72 -7.22
CA CYS A 101 5.30 -13.26 -8.15
C CYS A 101 4.77 -11.89 -7.75
N THR A 102 4.63 -10.98 -8.70
CA THR A 102 4.11 -9.63 -8.46
C THR A 102 3.10 -9.18 -9.49
N ALA A 103 3.05 -9.84 -10.67
CA ALA A 103 2.10 -9.57 -11.73
C ALA A 103 1.37 -10.83 -12.21
N LEU A 104 0.08 -10.73 -12.52
CA LEU A 104 -0.77 -11.85 -12.92
C LEU A 104 -1.50 -11.61 -14.24
N ALA A 105 -1.62 -12.66 -15.06
CA ALA A 105 -2.55 -12.69 -16.18
C ALA A 105 -3.25 -14.04 -16.29
N ILE A 106 -4.50 -14.07 -16.75
CA ILE A 106 -5.25 -15.31 -16.96
C ILE A 106 -5.66 -15.43 -18.42
N HIS A 107 -5.24 -16.52 -19.06
CA HIS A 107 -5.78 -16.95 -20.35
C HIS A 107 -6.93 -17.94 -20.13
N ALA A 108 -8.15 -17.42 -20.14
CA ALA A 108 -9.35 -18.19 -19.83
C ALA A 108 -9.58 -19.38 -20.78
N ALA A 109 -9.15 -19.30 -22.03
CA ALA A 109 -9.37 -20.36 -23.02
C ALA A 109 -8.55 -21.63 -22.71
N SER A 110 -7.29 -21.48 -22.28
CA SER A 110 -6.45 -22.61 -21.83
C SER A 110 -6.57 -22.88 -20.33
N LYS A 111 -7.27 -22.02 -19.58
CA LYS A 111 -7.34 -22.04 -18.11
C LYS A 111 -5.95 -21.97 -17.48
N THR A 112 -5.13 -21.04 -17.95
CA THR A 112 -3.75 -20.89 -17.48
C THR A 112 -3.58 -19.52 -16.85
N LEU A 113 -2.95 -19.49 -15.68
CA LEU A 113 -2.49 -18.26 -15.04
C LEU A 113 -0.99 -18.11 -15.27
N TYR A 114 -0.59 -16.92 -15.70
CA TYR A 114 0.78 -16.50 -15.86
C TYR A 114 1.16 -15.60 -14.70
N CYS A 115 2.35 -15.81 -14.18
CA CYS A 115 2.89 -15.05 -13.08
C CYS A 115 4.28 -14.55 -13.46
N ALA A 116 4.49 -13.23 -13.34
CA ALA A 116 5.77 -12.58 -13.57
C ALA A 116 6.25 -11.87 -12.30
N ALA A 117 7.54 -11.52 -12.29
CA ALA A 117 8.20 -10.86 -11.17
C ALA A 117 8.78 -9.51 -11.61
N ASP A 118 8.61 -8.51 -10.75
CA ASP A 118 9.10 -7.14 -10.91
C ASP A 118 10.57 -6.96 -10.54
N ALA A 119 11.25 -8.05 -10.16
CA ALA A 119 12.60 -8.02 -9.65
C ALA A 119 13.52 -8.91 -10.50
N PRO A 120 14.75 -8.44 -10.78
CA PRO A 120 15.78 -9.23 -11.45
C PRO A 120 16.14 -10.43 -10.59
N LYS A 121 15.74 -11.61 -11.05
CA LYS A 121 16.25 -12.89 -10.55
C LYS A 121 17.53 -13.26 -11.28
N VAL A 122 18.36 -14.09 -10.66
CA VAL A 122 19.48 -14.77 -11.34
C VAL A 122 19.00 -15.54 -12.58
N GLU A 123 17.74 -16.00 -12.56
CA GLU A 123 17.04 -16.65 -13.67
C GLU A 123 15.62 -16.06 -13.79
N PRO A 124 15.39 -15.01 -14.60
CA PRO A 124 14.05 -14.44 -14.79
C PRO A 124 13.17 -15.44 -15.55
N GLU A 125 11.93 -15.60 -15.12
CA GLU A 125 10.98 -16.54 -15.73
C GLU A 125 9.53 -16.05 -15.61
N ILE A 126 8.68 -16.49 -16.55
CA ILE A 126 7.22 -16.41 -16.41
C ILE A 126 6.72 -17.78 -15.97
N LEU A 127 6.08 -17.84 -14.81
CA LEU A 127 5.54 -19.06 -14.22
C LEU A 127 4.14 -19.34 -14.77
N LEU A 128 3.85 -20.63 -15.02
CA LEU A 128 2.57 -21.07 -15.54
C LEU A 128 1.86 -21.96 -14.52
N TYR A 129 0.60 -21.63 -14.22
CA TYR A 129 -0.26 -22.38 -13.30
C TYR A 129 -1.53 -22.86 -14.02
N ASP A 130 -1.92 -24.11 -13.77
CA ASP A 130 -3.17 -24.69 -14.27
C ASP A 130 -4.35 -24.29 -13.37
N LEU A 131 -5.39 -23.72 -13.98
CA LEU A 131 -6.66 -23.35 -13.36
C LEU A 131 -7.82 -24.27 -13.76
N SER A 132 -7.53 -25.45 -14.34
CA SER A 132 -8.55 -26.44 -14.71
C SER A 132 -9.39 -26.91 -13.51
N THR A 133 -8.80 -26.86 -12.30
CA THR A 133 -9.49 -27.07 -11.03
C THR A 133 -9.57 -25.75 -10.25
N PRO A 134 -10.77 -25.15 -10.11
CA PRO A 134 -10.94 -23.88 -9.41
C PRO A 134 -10.39 -23.92 -7.99
N GLY A 135 -9.76 -22.82 -7.56
CA GLY A 135 -9.23 -22.67 -6.21
C GLY A 135 -7.90 -23.37 -5.93
N THR A 136 -7.27 -23.96 -6.96
CA THR A 136 -5.94 -24.58 -6.85
C THR A 136 -4.92 -23.86 -7.72
N SER A 137 -3.66 -23.87 -7.30
CA SER A 137 -2.53 -23.26 -8.01
C SER A 137 -1.45 -24.29 -8.33
N THR A 138 -1.67 -25.12 -9.35
CA THR A 138 -0.68 -26.14 -9.74
C THR A 138 0.29 -25.58 -10.78
N ARG A 139 1.57 -25.41 -10.43
CA ARG A 139 2.63 -25.04 -11.39
C ARG A 139 2.76 -26.14 -12.44
N ILE A 140 2.60 -25.78 -13.71
CA ILE A 140 2.71 -26.70 -14.87
C ILE A 140 3.92 -26.44 -15.75
N GLY A 141 4.60 -25.30 -15.55
CA GLY A 141 5.80 -24.97 -16.29
C GLY A 141 6.32 -23.57 -15.98
N ALA A 142 7.32 -23.16 -16.75
CA ALA A 142 7.84 -21.82 -16.78
C ALA A 142 8.43 -21.52 -18.17
N LEU A 143 8.39 -20.26 -18.56
CA LEU A 143 9.14 -19.73 -19.69
C LEU A 143 10.38 -19.01 -19.13
N PRO A 144 11.61 -19.56 -19.30
CA PRO A 144 12.81 -18.82 -18.96
C PRO A 144 12.95 -17.61 -19.88
N LEU A 145 13.37 -16.49 -19.30
CA LEU A 145 13.59 -15.24 -20.01
C LEU A 145 15.10 -15.04 -20.19
N GLU A 146 15.49 -14.60 -21.38
CA GLU A 146 16.87 -14.27 -21.68
C GLU A 146 17.08 -12.76 -21.59
N TYR A 147 18.30 -12.33 -21.29
CA TYR A 147 18.70 -10.93 -21.35
C TYR A 147 18.27 -10.30 -22.69
N PRO A 148 17.60 -9.14 -22.70
CA PRO A 148 17.53 -8.15 -21.61
C PRO A 148 16.29 -8.24 -20.70
N LEU A 149 15.47 -9.28 -20.81
CA LEU A 149 14.23 -9.42 -20.05
C LEU A 149 14.48 -9.88 -18.60
N GLU A 150 14.93 -8.96 -17.75
CA GLU A 150 15.31 -9.24 -16.36
C GLU A 150 14.14 -9.13 -15.37
N GLY A 151 13.10 -8.35 -15.67
CA GLY A 151 11.93 -8.18 -14.81
C GLY A 151 10.74 -7.58 -15.56
N MET A 152 9.54 -7.81 -15.05
CA MET A 152 8.29 -7.34 -15.64
C MET A 152 7.45 -6.66 -14.58
N ARG A 153 6.98 -5.46 -14.90
CA ARG A 153 6.05 -4.74 -14.03
C ARG A 153 4.65 -5.35 -14.07
N ASP A 154 4.22 -5.78 -15.25
CA ASP A 154 2.88 -6.24 -15.55
C ASP A 154 2.91 -7.27 -16.70
N VAL A 155 1.88 -8.12 -16.75
CA VAL A 155 1.63 -9.07 -17.82
C VAL A 155 0.13 -9.10 -18.11
N VAL A 156 -0.25 -9.12 -19.39
CA VAL A 156 -1.68 -9.11 -19.76
C VAL A 156 -1.95 -9.95 -21.00
N VAL A 157 -3.12 -10.57 -21.06
CA VAL A 157 -3.53 -11.46 -22.17
C VAL A 157 -4.39 -10.70 -23.18
N ASP A 158 -4.03 -10.77 -24.46
CA ASP A 158 -4.79 -10.26 -25.61
C ASP A 158 -5.03 -11.39 -26.62
N GLY A 159 -6.16 -12.08 -26.49
CA GLY A 159 -6.43 -13.33 -27.22
C GLY A 159 -5.40 -14.42 -26.89
N ASP A 160 -4.81 -15.03 -27.92
CA ASP A 160 -3.78 -16.07 -27.79
C ASP A 160 -2.36 -15.47 -27.68
N ARG A 161 -2.22 -14.31 -27.05
CA ARG A 161 -0.94 -13.60 -26.89
C ARG A 161 -0.82 -13.02 -25.49
N LEU A 162 0.34 -13.23 -24.88
CA LEU A 162 0.74 -12.59 -23.63
C LEU A 162 1.56 -11.34 -23.98
N ILE A 163 1.15 -10.18 -23.48
CA ILE A 163 1.89 -8.91 -23.54
C ILE A 163 2.70 -8.79 -22.25
N LEU A 164 3.96 -8.42 -22.38
CA LEU A 164 4.92 -8.27 -21.28
C LEU A 164 5.36 -6.81 -21.21
N THR A 165 5.21 -6.16 -20.05
CA THR A 165 5.71 -4.79 -19.82
C THR A 165 7.09 -4.87 -19.14
N ALA A 166 8.13 -4.96 -19.97
CA ALA A 166 9.47 -5.27 -19.52
C ALA A 166 10.26 -3.98 -19.22
N PHE A 167 9.93 -3.28 -18.13
CA PHE A 167 10.57 -2.02 -17.70
C PHE A 167 11.17 -1.23 -18.88
N GLU A 168 12.49 -1.02 -18.90
CA GLU A 168 13.19 -0.22 -19.92
C GLU A 168 13.20 -0.81 -21.33
N GLU A 169 12.97 -2.12 -21.44
CA GLU A 169 12.96 -2.86 -22.68
C GLU A 169 11.62 -2.76 -23.43
N GLY A 170 10.67 -1.98 -22.89
CA GLY A 170 9.42 -1.65 -23.56
C GLY A 170 8.42 -2.80 -23.57
N LEU A 171 7.66 -2.91 -24.67
CA LEU A 171 6.63 -3.94 -24.80
C LEU A 171 7.12 -5.14 -25.61
N TRP A 172 6.90 -6.33 -25.04
CA TRP A 172 7.19 -7.61 -25.66
C TRP A 172 5.94 -8.47 -25.73
N THR A 173 5.96 -9.49 -26.57
CA THR A 173 4.84 -10.45 -26.67
C THR A 173 5.32 -11.87 -26.79
N ALA A 174 4.60 -12.80 -26.17
CA ALA A 174 4.79 -14.24 -26.35
C ALA A 174 3.47 -14.87 -26.84
N PRO A 175 3.48 -15.72 -27.87
CA PRO A 175 2.28 -16.43 -28.30
C PRO A 175 1.88 -17.48 -27.26
N ILE A 176 0.58 -17.63 -27.04
CA ILE A 176 -0.01 -18.62 -26.14
C ILE A 176 -0.55 -19.78 -26.98
N ALA A 177 -0.07 -20.99 -26.73
CA ALA A 177 -0.62 -22.19 -27.35
C ALA A 177 -1.94 -22.60 -26.67
N ALA A 178 -2.70 -23.49 -27.33
CA ALA A 178 -3.99 -23.95 -26.83
C ALA A 178 -3.93 -24.67 -25.46
N ASP A 179 -2.77 -25.22 -25.09
CA ASP A 179 -2.51 -25.83 -23.78
C ASP A 179 -1.99 -24.83 -22.73
N GLY A 180 -1.89 -23.54 -23.09
CA GLY A 180 -1.39 -22.47 -22.23
C GLY A 180 0.13 -22.30 -22.26
N SER A 181 0.88 -23.16 -22.95
CA SER A 181 2.33 -23.00 -23.08
C SER A 181 2.69 -21.72 -23.84
N LEU A 182 3.77 -21.06 -23.43
CA LEU A 182 4.26 -19.83 -24.07
C LEU A 182 5.34 -20.15 -25.11
N GLY A 183 5.29 -19.47 -26.25
CA GLY A 183 6.38 -19.42 -27.20
C GLY A 183 7.44 -18.36 -26.86
N GLU A 184 8.42 -18.22 -27.74
CA GLU A 184 9.52 -17.26 -27.58
C GLU A 184 9.00 -15.81 -27.57
N PRO A 185 9.42 -14.97 -26.60
CA PRO A 185 9.10 -13.55 -26.58
C PRO A 185 9.66 -12.81 -27.79
N THR A 186 8.89 -11.87 -28.31
CA THR A 186 9.28 -11.01 -29.45
C THR A 186 9.03 -9.55 -29.11
N PHE A 187 10.02 -8.71 -29.40
CA PHE A 187 9.91 -7.27 -29.20
C PHE A 187 8.89 -6.68 -30.18
N THR A 188 8.03 -5.81 -29.68
CA THR A 188 6.96 -5.20 -30.48
C THR A 188 7.43 -4.01 -31.33
N GLY A 189 8.61 -3.45 -31.02
CA GLY A 189 9.06 -2.17 -31.58
C GLY A 189 8.71 -0.96 -30.71
N VAL A 190 7.97 -1.15 -29.61
CA VAL A 190 7.58 -0.06 -28.69
C VAL A 190 8.60 0.04 -27.56
N GLU A 191 9.41 1.08 -27.60
CA GLU A 191 10.49 1.37 -26.63
C GLU A 191 10.00 2.20 -25.42
N GLY A 192 10.78 2.18 -24.35
CA GLY A 192 10.60 3.02 -23.16
C GLY A 192 10.29 2.20 -21.91
N GLN A 193 10.13 2.88 -20.77
CA GLN A 193 9.88 2.23 -19.47
C GLN A 193 8.41 1.79 -19.31
N ALA A 194 8.01 0.67 -19.89
CA ALA A 194 6.64 0.15 -19.84
C ALA A 194 6.30 -0.39 -18.44
N ARG A 195 5.11 -0.04 -17.94
CA ARG A 195 4.69 -0.33 -16.56
C ARG A 195 3.41 -1.14 -16.50
N TYR A 196 2.41 -0.76 -17.28
CA TYR A 196 1.11 -1.44 -17.32
C TYR A 196 0.58 -1.49 -18.74
N ALA A 197 -0.20 -2.52 -19.04
CA ALA A 197 -0.91 -2.61 -20.32
C ALA A 197 -2.32 -3.18 -20.15
N ILE A 198 -3.27 -2.64 -20.90
CA ILE A 198 -4.65 -3.13 -20.94
C ILE A 198 -5.08 -3.24 -22.41
N PRO A 199 -5.35 -4.46 -22.91
CA PRO A 199 -5.97 -4.64 -24.22
C PRO A 199 -7.47 -4.33 -24.14
N LEU A 200 -7.99 -3.76 -25.22
CA LEU A 200 -9.39 -3.39 -25.39
C LEU A 200 -9.94 -4.00 -26.68
N GLY A 201 -11.19 -4.47 -26.61
CA GLY A 201 -11.85 -5.19 -27.70
C GLY A 201 -11.28 -6.60 -27.93
N GLU A 202 -11.68 -7.21 -29.04
CA GLU A 202 -11.24 -8.56 -29.40
C GLU A 202 -10.31 -8.52 -30.62
N PRO A 203 -9.28 -9.38 -30.65
CA PRO A 203 -8.50 -9.61 -31.86
C PRO A 203 -9.41 -9.97 -33.05
N PRO A 204 -9.10 -9.51 -34.28
CA PRO A 204 -7.90 -8.77 -34.69
C PRO A 204 -7.95 -7.25 -34.45
N ASN A 205 -9.07 -6.70 -33.99
CA ASN A 205 -9.27 -5.25 -33.94
C ASN A 205 -9.03 -4.68 -32.53
N SER A 206 -8.18 -5.32 -31.72
CA SER A 206 -7.88 -4.86 -30.38
C SER A 206 -6.93 -3.65 -30.40
N VAL A 207 -7.02 -2.85 -29.35
CA VAL A 207 -6.13 -1.71 -29.06
C VAL A 207 -5.49 -1.97 -27.71
N VAL A 208 -4.22 -1.61 -27.54
CA VAL A 208 -3.52 -1.71 -26.26
C VAL A 208 -3.33 -0.31 -25.71
N LEU A 209 -3.88 -0.05 -24.53
CA LEU A 209 -3.52 1.10 -23.72
C LEU A 209 -2.31 0.71 -22.87
N ALA A 210 -1.21 1.46 -22.96
CA ALA A 210 0.01 1.16 -22.24
C ALA A 210 0.52 2.39 -21.49
N LEU A 211 0.86 2.20 -20.21
CA LEU A 211 1.35 3.25 -19.33
C LEU A 211 2.86 3.12 -19.16
N PHE A 212 3.57 4.22 -19.38
CA PHE A 212 5.03 4.28 -19.33
C PHE A 212 5.49 5.26 -18.25
N SER A 213 6.65 5.01 -17.64
CA SER A 213 7.36 6.04 -16.87
C SER A 213 8.12 6.98 -17.80
N THR A 214 8.19 8.26 -17.43
CA THR A 214 8.90 9.32 -18.18
C THR A 214 9.89 10.09 -17.31
N GLY A 215 10.08 9.68 -16.06
CA GLY A 215 10.79 10.44 -15.02
C GLY A 215 12.27 10.72 -15.35
N ALA A 216 13.02 9.73 -15.81
CA ALA A 216 14.42 9.91 -16.23
C ALA A 216 14.61 10.88 -17.41
N ALA A 217 13.57 11.14 -18.21
CA ALA A 217 13.64 11.98 -19.41
C ALA A 217 13.21 13.44 -19.19
N GLY A 218 13.00 13.86 -17.94
CA GLY A 218 12.45 15.19 -17.63
C GLY A 218 10.95 15.32 -17.96
N GLY A 219 10.25 14.20 -18.07
CA GLY A 219 8.80 14.15 -18.26
C GLY A 219 8.02 14.47 -16.98
N LYS A 220 6.68 14.51 -17.09
CA LYS A 220 5.77 14.81 -15.98
C LYS A 220 5.64 13.69 -14.95
N GLY A 221 6.15 12.50 -15.26
CA GLY A 221 6.10 11.31 -14.42
C GLY A 221 5.66 10.09 -15.23
N SER A 222 4.54 10.20 -15.96
CA SER A 222 3.99 9.10 -16.76
C SER A 222 3.49 9.53 -18.14
N GLU A 223 3.39 8.57 -19.06
CA GLU A 223 2.78 8.74 -20.39
C GLU A 223 1.84 7.57 -20.68
N LEU A 224 0.58 7.87 -20.97
CA LEU A 224 -0.36 6.91 -21.52
C LEU A 224 -0.22 6.89 -23.04
N ARG A 225 0.03 5.72 -23.62
CA ARG A 225 0.05 5.50 -25.07
C ARG A 225 -1.10 4.59 -25.49
N VAL A 226 -1.71 4.92 -26.62
CA VAL A 226 -2.72 4.09 -27.29
C VAL A 226 -2.04 3.45 -28.49
N LEU A 227 -2.09 2.12 -28.59
CA LEU A 227 -1.36 1.35 -29.59
C LEU A 227 -2.30 0.44 -30.36
N ASP A 228 -2.14 0.35 -31.67
CA ASP A 228 -2.79 -0.70 -32.47
C ASP A 228 -2.19 -2.06 -32.10
N ALA A 229 -3.02 -3.03 -31.68
CA ALA A 229 -2.49 -4.28 -31.14
C ALA A 229 -1.83 -5.18 -32.20
N GLN A 230 -2.03 -4.93 -33.49
CA GLN A 230 -1.45 -5.73 -34.58
C GLN A 230 -0.11 -5.20 -35.05
N SER A 231 -0.05 -3.89 -35.29
CA SER A 231 1.09 -3.18 -35.86
C SER A 231 1.97 -2.52 -34.81
N TRP A 232 1.44 -2.32 -33.59
CA TRP A 232 2.07 -1.56 -32.51
C TRP A 232 2.35 -0.10 -32.84
N GLU A 233 1.72 0.43 -33.89
CA GLU A 233 1.75 1.85 -34.21
C GLU A 233 0.98 2.65 -33.14
N SER A 234 1.55 3.79 -32.75
CA SER A 234 0.88 4.70 -31.82
C SER A 234 -0.31 5.39 -32.49
N LEU A 235 -1.47 5.29 -31.84
CA LEU A 235 -2.72 5.93 -32.22
C LEU A 235 -2.96 7.25 -31.47
N GLY A 236 -2.19 7.51 -30.41
CA GLY A 236 -2.25 8.72 -29.60
C GLY A 236 -1.44 8.55 -28.31
N SER A 237 -1.11 9.67 -27.66
CA SER A 237 -0.50 9.64 -26.33
C SER A 237 -0.90 10.85 -25.48
N LEU A 238 -0.75 10.70 -24.15
CA LEU A 238 -1.04 11.72 -23.16
C LEU A 238 0.00 11.67 -22.04
N GLU A 239 0.72 12.78 -21.84
CA GLU A 239 1.55 12.97 -20.65
C GLU A 239 0.70 13.25 -19.41
N LEU A 240 1.13 12.66 -18.30
CA LEU A 240 0.43 12.62 -17.03
C LEU A 240 1.39 12.95 -15.88
N ASP A 241 0.89 13.65 -14.87
CA ASP A 241 1.68 13.94 -13.66
C ASP A 241 1.85 12.67 -12.82
N GLY A 242 2.98 12.53 -12.11
CA GLY A 242 3.18 11.46 -11.13
C GLY A 242 3.66 10.13 -11.72
N PRO A 243 4.26 9.27 -10.88
CA PRO A 243 4.74 7.96 -11.32
C PRO A 243 3.57 7.05 -11.70
N PRO A 244 3.73 6.15 -12.68
CA PRO A 244 2.69 5.22 -13.11
C PRO A 244 2.56 4.05 -12.14
N LEU A 245 1.78 4.20 -11.06
CA LEU A 245 1.68 3.16 -10.02
C LEU A 245 0.55 2.15 -10.27
N GLY A 246 -0.47 2.51 -11.04
CA GLY A 246 -1.56 1.57 -11.29
C GLY A 246 -2.47 2.03 -12.41
N PHE A 247 -3.13 1.06 -13.01
CA PHE A 247 -3.87 1.30 -14.24
C PHE A 247 -5.07 0.35 -14.32
N SER A 248 -6.26 0.89 -14.59
CA SER A 248 -7.44 0.07 -14.83
C SER A 248 -8.37 0.73 -15.84
N VAL A 249 -9.14 -0.11 -16.53
CA VAL A 249 -10.25 0.33 -17.39
C VAL A 249 -11.55 0.32 -16.61
N ASP A 250 -12.45 1.25 -16.95
CA ASP A 250 -13.82 1.26 -16.43
C ASP A 250 -14.46 -0.12 -16.63
N ALA A 251 -15.01 -0.71 -15.56
CA ALA A 251 -15.59 -2.05 -15.57
C ALA A 251 -16.67 -2.26 -16.65
N GLY A 252 -17.29 -1.16 -17.14
CA GLY A 252 -18.28 -1.18 -18.22
C GLY A 252 -17.75 -0.92 -19.63
N ALA A 253 -16.46 -0.62 -19.83
CA ALA A 253 -15.89 -0.17 -21.10
C ALA A 253 -14.91 -1.19 -21.68
N SER A 254 -15.37 -2.06 -22.59
CA SER A 254 -14.54 -3.08 -23.26
C SER A 254 -14.51 -2.96 -24.79
N ASP A 255 -14.82 -1.78 -25.34
CA ASP A 255 -14.78 -1.55 -26.78
C ASP A 255 -13.39 -1.06 -27.23
N ALA A 256 -12.93 -1.55 -28.38
CA ALA A 256 -11.73 -1.06 -29.05
C ALA A 256 -11.88 0.37 -29.63
N SER A 257 -13.10 0.93 -29.66
CA SER A 257 -13.35 2.27 -30.22
C SER A 257 -13.39 3.41 -29.19
N SER A 258 -13.50 3.10 -27.90
CA SER A 258 -13.45 4.09 -26.82
C SER A 258 -13.16 3.47 -25.47
N ALA A 259 -12.45 4.20 -24.62
CA ALA A 259 -12.12 3.77 -23.28
C ALA A 259 -12.24 4.91 -22.28
N ARG A 260 -12.55 4.56 -21.05
CA ARG A 260 -12.33 5.42 -19.88
C ARG A 260 -11.48 4.64 -18.90
N VAL A 261 -10.39 5.24 -18.46
CA VAL A 261 -9.38 4.58 -17.63
C VAL A 261 -9.05 5.41 -16.40
N ALA A 262 -8.67 4.71 -15.34
CA ALA A 262 -8.13 5.28 -14.12
C ALA A 262 -6.63 5.02 -14.06
N VAL A 263 -5.86 6.07 -13.77
CA VAL A 263 -4.41 6.01 -13.61
C VAL A 263 -4.06 6.45 -12.19
N ALA A 264 -3.40 5.59 -11.43
CA ALA A 264 -2.83 5.91 -10.12
C ALA A 264 -1.44 6.55 -10.29
N GLN A 265 -1.25 7.69 -9.62
CA GLN A 265 -0.14 8.61 -9.87
C GLN A 265 0.62 8.97 -8.58
N GLY A 266 0.62 8.09 -7.59
CA GLY A 266 1.27 8.34 -6.29
C GLY A 266 0.68 9.58 -5.60
N SER A 267 1.56 10.48 -5.15
CA SER A 267 1.20 11.74 -4.51
C SER A 267 0.48 12.72 -5.45
N ALA A 268 0.55 12.51 -6.77
CA ALA A 268 -0.24 13.29 -7.73
C ALA A 268 -1.73 12.89 -7.71
N GLY A 269 -2.09 11.76 -7.10
CA GLY A 269 -3.46 11.30 -6.95
C GLY A 269 -3.86 10.29 -8.03
N MET A 270 -5.09 10.42 -8.52
CA MET A 270 -5.68 9.58 -9.55
C MET A 270 -6.15 10.46 -10.71
N ALA A 271 -5.75 10.13 -11.94
CA ALA A 271 -6.29 10.74 -13.15
C ALA A 271 -7.36 9.84 -13.78
N ILE A 272 -8.40 10.45 -14.33
CA ILE A 272 -9.40 9.79 -15.15
C ILE A 272 -9.21 10.27 -16.58
N VAL A 273 -8.94 9.34 -17.49
CA VAL A 273 -8.63 9.62 -18.89
C VAL A 273 -9.69 9.00 -19.78
N GLU A 274 -10.14 9.76 -20.78
CA GLU A 274 -11.00 9.27 -21.85
C GLU A 274 -10.22 9.18 -23.15
N TRP A 275 -10.51 8.15 -23.93
CA TRP A 275 -9.98 7.96 -25.28
C TRP A 275 -11.09 7.52 -26.23
N ARG A 276 -10.99 7.96 -27.49
CA ARG A 276 -11.88 7.57 -28.60
C ARG A 276 -11.06 7.38 -29.86
N ALA A 277 -11.45 6.41 -30.67
CA ALA A 277 -10.76 6.11 -31.92
C ALA A 277 -10.71 7.34 -32.85
N GLY A 278 -9.50 7.70 -33.28
CA GLY A 278 -9.24 8.88 -34.11
C GLY A 278 -9.05 10.19 -33.34
N GLU A 279 -9.05 10.15 -32.00
CA GLU A 279 -8.75 11.28 -31.11
C GLU A 279 -7.59 10.92 -30.17
N ASP A 280 -6.84 11.94 -29.74
CA ASP A 280 -5.83 11.77 -28.69
C ASP A 280 -6.50 11.51 -27.34
N PRO A 281 -5.92 10.68 -26.45
CA PRO A 281 -6.41 10.53 -25.08
C PRO A 281 -6.38 11.86 -24.32
N VAL A 282 -7.39 12.10 -23.48
CA VAL A 282 -7.53 13.34 -22.70
C VAL A 282 -7.83 13.05 -21.24
N ALA A 283 -7.12 13.72 -20.33
CA ALA A 283 -7.47 13.71 -18.91
C ALA A 283 -8.74 14.55 -18.70
N VAL A 284 -9.82 13.91 -18.26
CA VAL A 284 -11.13 14.54 -18.05
C VAL A 284 -11.36 14.90 -16.58
N ASP A 285 -10.64 14.26 -15.66
CA ASP A 285 -10.78 14.53 -14.23
C ASP A 285 -9.56 14.10 -13.41
N ARG A 286 -9.50 14.57 -12.16
CA ARG A 286 -8.47 14.22 -11.18
C ARG A 286 -9.06 14.15 -9.78
N ILE A 287 -8.71 13.09 -9.06
CA ILE A 287 -9.06 12.88 -7.66
C ILE A 287 -7.76 12.85 -6.84
N THR A 288 -7.66 13.70 -5.82
CA THR A 288 -6.47 13.80 -4.96
C THR A 288 -6.82 13.42 -3.53
N PRO A 289 -6.94 12.11 -3.21
CA PRO A 289 -7.02 11.69 -1.81
C PRO A 289 -5.76 12.21 -1.08
N PRO A 290 -5.84 12.44 0.23
CA PRO A 290 -4.70 12.93 0.99
C PRO A 290 -3.71 11.79 1.32
N ALA A 291 -3.34 10.98 0.33
CA ALA A 291 -2.43 9.85 0.46
C ALA A 291 -1.75 9.55 -0.89
N VAL A 292 -0.81 8.61 -0.90
CA VAL A 292 -0.12 8.12 -2.10
C VAL A 292 -0.98 7.06 -2.76
N VAL A 293 -1.46 7.32 -3.97
CA VAL A 293 -2.33 6.38 -4.71
C VAL A 293 -1.48 5.34 -5.42
N SER A 294 -1.50 4.09 -4.93
CA SER A 294 -0.79 2.95 -5.51
C SER A 294 -1.59 2.25 -6.60
N HIS A 295 -2.92 2.28 -6.54
CA HIS A 295 -3.79 1.69 -7.54
C HIS A 295 -5.11 2.45 -7.66
N ALA A 296 -5.77 2.38 -8.81
CA ALA A 296 -6.99 3.14 -9.07
C ALA A 296 -7.99 2.31 -9.88
N LEU A 297 -9.27 2.39 -9.51
CA LEU A 297 -10.37 1.68 -10.15
C LEU A 297 -11.49 2.63 -10.57
N LEU A 298 -12.19 2.27 -11.63
CA LEU A 298 -13.36 3.00 -12.12
C LEU A 298 -14.51 2.02 -12.45
N ASP A 299 -15.71 2.38 -12.03
CA ASP A 299 -16.96 1.64 -12.30
C ASP A 299 -18.09 2.65 -12.51
N GLY A 300 -18.20 3.09 -13.76
CA GLY A 300 -19.04 4.20 -14.20
C GLY A 300 -18.75 5.47 -13.40
N GLU A 301 -19.72 5.92 -12.62
CA GLU A 301 -19.61 7.15 -11.82
C GLU A 301 -19.00 6.92 -10.43
N ARG A 302 -18.42 5.74 -10.18
CA ARG A 302 -17.69 5.42 -8.95
C ARG A 302 -16.21 5.27 -9.26
N ALA A 303 -15.37 5.85 -8.43
CA ALA A 303 -13.93 5.74 -8.49
C ALA A 303 -13.39 5.25 -7.15
N PHE A 304 -12.34 4.43 -7.18
CA PHE A 304 -11.66 3.98 -5.96
C PHE A 304 -10.18 4.28 -6.09
N ALA A 305 -9.63 4.98 -5.10
CA ALA A 305 -8.20 5.24 -4.99
C ALA A 305 -7.65 4.37 -3.86
N ILE A 306 -6.81 3.41 -4.22
CA ILE A 306 -6.11 2.52 -3.30
C ILE A 306 -4.80 3.17 -2.94
N THR A 307 -4.52 3.25 -1.65
CA THR A 307 -3.39 3.98 -1.09
C THR A 307 -2.71 3.12 -0.05
N LEU A 308 -1.45 3.41 0.27
CA LEU A 308 -0.74 2.69 1.32
C LEU A 308 -1.50 2.71 2.67
N SER A 309 -2.22 3.81 2.93
CA SER A 309 -3.07 4.03 4.11
C SER A 309 -4.52 3.53 4.03
N GLY A 310 -4.90 2.84 2.95
CA GLY A 310 -6.25 2.31 2.79
C GLY A 310 -6.93 2.68 1.47
N ALA A 311 -8.22 2.34 1.36
CA ALA A 311 -9.03 2.56 0.17
C ALA A 311 -10.00 3.72 0.35
N PHE A 312 -9.99 4.66 -0.61
CA PHE A 312 -10.96 5.76 -0.70
C PHE A 312 -11.97 5.46 -1.82
N GLY A 313 -13.27 5.57 -1.52
CA GLY A 313 -14.37 5.44 -2.47
C GLY A 313 -14.99 6.79 -2.80
N TYR A 314 -15.11 7.11 -4.09
CA TYR A 314 -15.67 8.35 -4.59
C TYR A 314 -16.84 8.11 -5.54
N VAL A 315 -17.85 8.98 -5.48
CA VAL A 315 -18.96 8.99 -6.43
C VAL A 315 -19.07 10.35 -7.09
N ARG A 316 -19.36 10.36 -8.39
CA ARG A 316 -19.55 11.58 -9.17
C ARG A 316 -20.83 12.29 -8.74
N GLU A 317 -20.71 13.57 -8.39
CA GLU A 317 -21.85 14.44 -8.08
C GLU A 317 -21.67 15.78 -8.79
N GLY A 318 -22.44 15.99 -9.86
CA GLY A 318 -22.29 17.17 -10.72
C GLY A 318 -20.91 17.20 -11.40
N GLU A 319 -20.16 18.28 -11.18
CA GLU A 319 -18.81 18.46 -11.72
C GLU A 319 -17.70 17.96 -10.76
N GLY A 320 -18.04 17.43 -9.58
CA GLY A 320 -17.09 17.01 -8.57
C GLY A 320 -17.22 15.55 -8.15
N TRP A 321 -16.32 15.14 -7.26
CA TRP A 321 -16.31 13.82 -6.64
C TRP A 321 -16.56 13.94 -5.14
N ARG A 322 -17.59 13.26 -4.63
CA ARG A 322 -17.83 13.14 -3.19
C ARG A 322 -17.19 11.85 -2.70
N ASN A 323 -16.40 11.95 -1.63
CA ASN A 323 -15.92 10.78 -0.90
C ASN A 323 -17.10 10.14 -0.14
N PHE A 324 -17.45 8.90 -0.49
CA PHE A 324 -18.48 8.14 0.20
C PHE A 324 -17.90 7.08 1.14
N GLY A 325 -16.58 6.83 1.13
CA GLY A 325 -16.00 5.72 1.87
C GLY A 325 -14.49 5.88 2.11
N PHE A 326 -14.05 5.60 3.33
CA PHE A 326 -12.62 5.40 3.63
C PHE A 326 -12.47 4.18 4.52
N ALA A 327 -11.75 3.19 4.01
CA ALA A 327 -11.41 1.94 4.67
C ALA A 327 -9.90 1.95 4.97
N PRO A 328 -9.47 2.21 6.22
CA PRO A 328 -8.06 2.21 6.58
C PRO A 328 -7.44 0.81 6.40
N GLU A 329 -6.12 0.77 6.20
CA GLU A 329 -5.37 -0.47 6.06
C GLU A 329 -5.38 -1.31 7.35
N SER A 330 -5.39 -2.64 7.17
CA SER A 330 -5.35 -3.67 8.18
C SER A 330 -6.45 -3.60 9.25
N ILE A 331 -7.70 -3.34 8.85
CA ILE A 331 -8.85 -3.44 9.77
C ILE A 331 -9.06 -4.89 10.22
N ALA A 332 -8.74 -5.87 9.37
CA ALA A 332 -8.97 -7.29 9.63
C ALA A 332 -8.04 -7.91 10.69
N GLY A 333 -6.84 -7.37 10.87
CA GLY A 333 -5.77 -7.99 11.66
C GLY A 333 -5.45 -7.24 12.96
N PRO A 334 -5.12 -7.94 14.07
CA PRO A 334 -4.74 -7.29 15.32
C PRO A 334 -3.41 -6.51 15.24
N ASP A 335 -2.54 -6.85 14.28
CA ASP A 335 -1.15 -6.38 14.25
C ASP A 335 -0.88 -5.28 13.19
N ARG A 336 -1.90 -4.74 12.50
CA ARG A 336 -1.80 -3.71 11.44
C ARG A 336 -0.49 -3.74 10.61
N ARG A 337 -0.20 -4.88 9.99
CA ARG A 337 1.07 -5.11 9.31
C ARG A 337 1.07 -4.65 7.85
N GLY A 338 -0.08 -4.60 7.18
CA GLY A 338 -0.14 -4.42 5.73
C GLY A 338 -0.28 -2.97 5.26
N ASN A 339 0.10 -2.71 4.01
CA ASN A 339 -0.31 -1.54 3.24
C ASN A 339 -1.19 -2.02 2.09
N MET A 340 -2.21 -1.24 1.71
CA MET A 340 -3.04 -1.62 0.56
C MET A 340 -2.32 -1.31 -0.75
N LEU A 341 -2.05 -2.34 -1.54
CA LEU A 341 -1.30 -2.19 -2.80
C LEU A 341 -2.20 -2.20 -4.02
N HIS A 342 -3.19 -3.09 -4.04
CA HIS A 342 -4.02 -3.35 -5.21
C HIS A 342 -5.46 -3.62 -4.80
N ALA A 343 -6.38 -3.43 -5.75
CA ALA A 343 -7.76 -3.83 -5.58
C ALA A 343 -8.40 -4.18 -6.91
N LEU A 344 -9.55 -4.84 -6.85
CA LEU A 344 -10.41 -5.04 -8.01
C LEU A 344 -11.89 -4.97 -7.60
N LEU A 345 -12.75 -4.79 -8.59
CA LEU A 345 -14.20 -4.88 -8.40
C LEU A 345 -14.70 -6.23 -8.88
N HIS A 346 -15.48 -6.91 -8.05
CA HIS A 346 -16.12 -8.18 -8.40
C HIS A 346 -17.50 -8.26 -7.76
N GLU A 347 -18.52 -8.51 -8.59
CA GLU A 347 -19.91 -8.67 -8.17
C GLU A 347 -20.42 -7.55 -7.24
N GLY A 348 -20.03 -6.30 -7.53
CA GLY A 348 -20.43 -5.13 -6.74
C GLY A 348 -19.71 -4.97 -5.39
N THR A 349 -18.70 -5.79 -5.12
CA THR A 349 -17.81 -5.65 -3.96
C THR A 349 -16.43 -5.19 -4.38
N LEU A 350 -15.77 -4.45 -3.51
CA LEU A 350 -14.36 -4.09 -3.64
C LEU A 350 -13.54 -5.17 -2.93
N ILE A 351 -12.55 -5.72 -3.61
CA ILE A 351 -11.62 -6.69 -3.05
C ILE A 351 -10.23 -6.05 -3.02
N THR A 352 -9.61 -5.93 -1.86
CA THR A 352 -8.31 -5.28 -1.67
C THR A 352 -7.25 -6.29 -1.25
N SER A 353 -6.01 -6.02 -1.64
CA SER A 353 -4.81 -6.66 -1.10
C SER A 353 -4.19 -5.74 -0.06
N ASP A 354 -4.16 -6.16 1.20
CA ASP A 354 -3.53 -5.47 2.31
C ASP A 354 -2.32 -6.26 2.83
N TRP A 355 -1.29 -6.32 1.98
CA TRP A 355 -0.01 -7.04 2.18
C TRP A 355 -0.12 -8.52 2.53
N THR A 356 -0.66 -8.87 3.68
CA THR A 356 -0.85 -10.26 4.14
C THR A 356 -2.31 -10.71 4.05
N TRP A 357 -3.23 -9.78 3.78
CA TRP A 357 -4.68 -10.03 3.77
C TRP A 357 -5.29 -9.79 2.40
N VAL A 358 -6.29 -10.60 2.06
CA VAL A 358 -7.32 -10.23 1.10
C VAL A 358 -8.55 -9.81 1.88
N GLU A 359 -9.08 -8.63 1.59
CA GLU A 359 -10.25 -8.07 2.27
C GLU A 359 -11.37 -7.82 1.25
N ARG A 360 -12.62 -8.03 1.67
CA ARG A 360 -13.81 -7.84 0.85
C ARG A 360 -14.73 -6.83 1.49
N TRP A 361 -15.06 -5.80 0.73
CA TRP A 361 -15.83 -4.65 1.16
C TRP A 361 -17.14 -4.55 0.40
N ALA A 362 -18.23 -4.36 1.14
CA ALA A 362 -19.46 -3.84 0.54
C ALA A 362 -19.30 -2.36 0.21
N ILE A 363 -20.02 -1.96 -0.84
CA ILE A 363 -19.99 -0.61 -1.39
C ILE A 363 -21.40 -0.04 -1.30
N ASP A 364 -21.57 1.04 -0.54
CA ASP A 364 -22.74 1.91 -0.58
C ASP A 364 -22.33 3.33 -0.98
N ALA A 365 -22.51 3.67 -2.25
CA ALA A 365 -22.17 4.99 -2.78
C ALA A 365 -23.02 6.12 -2.18
N GLY A 366 -24.17 5.79 -1.56
CA GLY A 366 -25.00 6.73 -0.81
C GLY A 366 -24.53 6.94 0.64
N GLY A 367 -23.57 6.15 1.11
CA GLY A 367 -23.01 6.25 2.45
C GLY A 367 -21.97 7.35 2.61
N GLU A 368 -21.31 7.31 3.78
CA GLU A 368 -20.26 8.22 4.21
C GLU A 368 -18.97 7.46 4.55
N ALA A 369 -17.85 8.16 4.42
CA ALA A 369 -16.58 7.67 4.96
C ALA A 369 -16.66 7.65 6.49
N THR A 370 -16.32 6.51 7.10
CA THR A 370 -16.40 6.32 8.56
C THR A 370 -15.07 5.90 9.18
N GLY A 371 -14.05 5.63 8.38
CA GLY A 371 -12.68 5.47 8.83
C GLY A 371 -12.03 6.81 9.16
N LEU A 372 -11.07 6.77 10.09
CA LEU A 372 -10.15 7.88 10.35
C LEU A 372 -8.75 7.50 9.89
N ASP A 373 -8.06 8.46 9.30
CA ASP A 373 -6.68 8.29 8.85
C ASP A 373 -5.73 8.79 9.94
N MET A 374 -4.79 7.94 10.37
CA MET A 374 -3.88 8.19 11.47
C MET A 374 -2.57 7.41 11.32
N PRO A 375 -1.47 7.81 11.99
CA PRO A 375 -0.26 7.00 12.07
C PRO A 375 -0.57 5.61 12.62
N ARG A 376 0.23 4.60 12.29
CA ARG A 376 0.13 3.27 12.95
C ARG A 376 0.64 3.33 14.38
N GLY A 377 1.57 4.23 14.62
CA GLY A 377 2.07 4.56 15.92
C GLY A 377 3.04 5.72 15.88
N VAL A 378 3.53 6.08 17.06
CA VAL A 378 4.58 7.09 17.24
C VAL A 378 5.69 6.52 18.11
N PHE A 379 6.93 6.83 17.76
CA PHE A 379 8.11 6.54 18.58
C PHE A 379 8.52 7.80 19.33
N VAL A 380 8.61 7.73 20.66
CA VAL A 380 8.85 8.91 21.51
C VAL A 380 10.07 8.73 22.42
N PRO A 381 10.80 9.81 22.73
CA PRO A 381 11.89 9.76 23.70
C PRO A 381 11.44 9.39 25.12
N PRO A 382 12.34 8.88 25.98
CA PRO A 382 12.00 8.57 27.36
C PRO A 382 11.65 9.83 28.15
N GLY A 383 10.51 9.83 28.83
CA GLY A 383 10.07 10.93 29.69
C GLY A 383 9.43 12.11 28.95
N GLU A 384 9.21 11.99 27.64
CA GLU A 384 8.45 12.96 26.85
C GLU A 384 6.99 12.53 26.69
N GLY A 385 6.14 13.46 26.21
CA GLY A 385 4.77 13.17 25.84
C GLY A 385 4.67 12.54 24.45
N ALA A 386 3.46 12.11 24.08
CA ALA A 386 3.16 11.64 22.73
C ALA A 386 2.16 12.58 22.05
N ARG A 387 2.38 12.82 20.76
CA ARG A 387 1.54 13.70 19.94
C ARG A 387 1.38 13.11 18.54
N TRP A 388 0.16 13.14 18.01
CA TRP A 388 -0.11 12.70 16.65
C TRP A 388 -1.36 13.38 16.08
N ARG A 389 -1.48 13.38 14.76
CA ARG A 389 -2.62 13.91 14.03
C ARG A 389 -3.55 12.77 13.60
N VAL A 390 -4.84 13.02 13.71
CA VAL A 390 -5.90 12.18 13.17
C VAL A 390 -6.68 13.01 12.16
N ARG A 391 -6.88 12.48 10.96
CA ARG A 391 -7.60 13.14 9.87
C ARG A 391 -8.93 12.43 9.62
N ASN A 392 -9.97 13.22 9.42
CA ASN A 392 -11.29 12.75 9.05
C ASN A 392 -11.53 13.10 7.56
N PRO A 393 -11.49 12.11 6.65
CA PRO A 393 -11.71 12.34 5.22
C PRO A 393 -13.20 12.46 4.85
N SER A 394 -14.12 12.29 5.81
CA SER A 394 -15.58 12.29 5.57
C SER A 394 -16.19 13.69 5.58
N ALA A 395 -17.42 13.80 5.09
CA ALA A 395 -18.20 15.04 5.11
C ALA A 395 -18.94 15.29 6.45
N VAL A 396 -18.76 14.41 7.43
CA VAL A 396 -19.45 14.46 8.73
C VAL A 396 -18.45 14.44 9.89
N ASP A 397 -18.83 14.99 11.04
CA ASP A 397 -18.00 14.90 12.23
C ASP A 397 -17.97 13.45 12.73
N LEU A 398 -16.79 12.98 13.16
CA LEU A 398 -16.61 11.63 13.72
C LEU A 398 -15.98 11.74 15.11
N ARG A 399 -16.43 10.89 16.05
CA ARG A 399 -15.80 10.77 17.37
C ARG A 399 -14.82 9.59 17.35
N ALA A 400 -13.57 9.83 17.73
CA ALA A 400 -12.58 8.79 17.96
C ALA A 400 -12.49 8.51 19.47
N ASP A 401 -12.70 7.27 19.87
CA ASP A 401 -12.53 6.79 21.23
C ASP A 401 -11.34 5.83 21.30
N PHE A 402 -10.32 6.19 22.06
CA PHE A 402 -9.12 5.39 22.22
C PHE A 402 -9.22 4.56 23.49
N VAL A 403 -9.19 3.25 23.30
CA VAL A 403 -9.54 2.25 24.29
C VAL A 403 -8.29 1.45 24.63
N LEU A 404 -7.95 1.42 25.90
CA LEU A 404 -6.86 0.61 26.44
C LEU A 404 -7.44 -0.47 27.34
N ARG A 405 -7.18 -1.74 27.03
CA ARG A 405 -7.67 -2.89 27.82
C ARG A 405 -9.21 -2.90 28.02
N GLY A 406 -9.94 -2.40 27.02
CA GLY A 406 -11.41 -2.34 27.03
C GLY A 406 -12.00 -1.07 27.65
N GLU A 407 -11.18 -0.23 28.27
CA GLU A 407 -11.63 1.02 28.91
C GLU A 407 -11.27 2.24 28.05
N PRO A 408 -12.19 3.22 27.87
CA PRO A 408 -11.87 4.46 27.18
C PRO A 408 -10.87 5.28 28.00
N VAL A 409 -9.77 5.68 27.36
CA VAL A 409 -8.74 6.52 27.97
C VAL A 409 -8.92 7.97 27.54
N PHE A 410 -9.17 8.19 26.25
CA PHE A 410 -9.42 9.52 25.69
C PHE A 410 -10.37 9.44 24.51
N SER A 411 -11.09 10.54 24.29
CA SER A 411 -12.08 10.69 23.24
C SER A 411 -11.98 12.09 22.64
N GLY A 412 -12.20 12.21 21.35
CA GLY A 412 -12.20 13.51 20.66
C GLY A 412 -13.07 13.49 19.41
N VAL A 413 -13.72 14.62 19.13
CA VAL A 413 -14.41 14.82 17.84
C VAL A 413 -13.38 15.32 16.83
N VAL A 414 -13.27 14.61 15.71
CA VAL A 414 -12.49 15.00 14.55
C VAL A 414 -13.44 15.63 13.53
N PRO A 415 -13.29 16.94 13.24
CA PRO A 415 -14.24 17.64 12.39
C PRO A 415 -14.25 17.09 10.95
N ALA A 416 -15.40 17.16 10.30
CA ALA A 416 -15.59 16.83 8.88
C ALA A 416 -14.49 17.46 8.01
N GLN A 417 -13.92 16.68 7.09
CA GLN A 417 -12.85 17.09 6.16
C GLN A 417 -11.69 17.83 6.85
N GLY A 418 -11.44 17.49 8.11
CA GLY A 418 -10.49 18.18 8.98
C GLY A 418 -9.54 17.23 9.67
N SER A 419 -8.80 17.78 10.63
CA SER A 419 -7.92 16.99 11.49
C SER A 419 -7.99 17.48 12.93
N ALA A 420 -7.64 16.58 13.84
CA ALA A 420 -7.45 16.86 15.25
C ALA A 420 -6.05 16.39 15.65
N VAL A 421 -5.40 17.15 16.53
CA VAL A 421 -4.15 16.70 17.17
C VAL A 421 -4.52 16.11 18.51
N VAL A 422 -4.05 14.89 18.75
CA VAL A 422 -4.16 14.23 20.04
C VAL A 422 -2.83 14.38 20.76
N GLU A 423 -2.90 14.78 22.02
CA GLU A 423 -1.74 15.02 22.89
C GLU A 423 -1.91 14.26 24.19
N LEU A 424 -0.86 13.55 24.57
CA LEU A 424 -0.70 12.92 25.87
C LEU A 424 0.58 13.48 26.48
N ASP A 425 0.45 14.28 27.54
CA ASP A 425 1.63 14.82 28.21
C ASP A 425 2.48 13.71 28.86
N ALA A 426 3.73 14.03 29.20
CA ALA A 426 4.67 13.08 29.77
C ALA A 426 4.15 12.40 31.05
N SER A 427 3.37 13.12 31.88
CA SER A 427 2.81 12.56 33.12
C SER A 427 1.66 11.58 32.83
N GLY A 428 0.82 11.89 31.85
CA GLY A 428 -0.26 11.04 31.39
C GLY A 428 0.29 9.76 30.76
N LEU A 429 1.31 9.88 29.90
CA LEU A 429 1.97 8.74 29.28
C LEU A 429 2.62 7.82 30.32
N ALA A 430 3.40 8.39 31.25
CA ALA A 430 4.00 7.62 32.35
C ALA A 430 2.95 6.91 33.22
N GLY A 431 1.80 7.55 33.46
CA GLY A 431 0.70 6.94 34.23
C GLY A 431 0.03 5.75 33.52
N LEU A 432 0.02 5.73 32.20
CA LEU A 432 -0.58 4.66 31.40
C LEU A 432 0.38 3.50 31.12
N LEU A 433 1.67 3.79 30.90
CA LEU A 433 2.70 2.78 30.64
C LEU A 433 2.92 1.82 31.82
N ALA A 434 2.80 2.31 33.05
CA ALA A 434 3.24 1.58 34.24
C ALA A 434 4.71 1.12 34.11
N ASP A 435 4.98 -0.20 34.14
CA ASP A 435 6.31 -0.80 33.95
C ASP A 435 6.57 -1.26 32.50
N ASP A 436 5.70 -0.90 31.55
CA ASP A 436 5.82 -1.23 30.12
C ASP A 436 6.50 -0.09 29.35
N TYR A 437 6.97 -0.35 28.13
CA TYR A 437 7.52 0.64 27.19
C TYR A 437 6.63 0.84 25.96
N ARG A 438 5.52 0.09 25.87
CA ARG A 438 4.57 0.13 24.75
C ARG A 438 3.13 0.28 25.22
N LEU A 439 2.35 1.11 24.54
CA LEU A 439 0.90 1.18 24.67
C LEU A 439 0.23 0.87 23.33
N HIS A 440 -0.73 -0.05 23.35
CA HIS A 440 -1.54 -0.37 22.19
C HIS A 440 -3.01 0.01 22.46
N PHE A 441 -3.54 0.91 21.63
CA PHE A 441 -4.92 1.37 21.70
C PHE A 441 -5.74 0.70 20.61
N GLY A 442 -6.93 0.21 20.99
CA GLY A 442 -8.01 0.05 20.02
C GLY A 442 -8.69 1.40 19.84
N VAL A 443 -8.87 1.83 18.59
CA VAL A 443 -9.55 3.09 18.26
C VAL A 443 -10.92 2.75 17.70
N ARG A 444 -11.97 3.22 18.35
CA ARG A 444 -13.35 3.04 17.92
C ARG A 444 -13.86 4.36 17.35
N VAL A 445 -14.41 4.33 16.15
CA VAL A 445 -14.98 5.51 15.51
C VAL A 445 -16.49 5.45 15.62
N HIS A 446 -17.10 6.53 16.10
CA HIS A 446 -18.54 6.63 16.30
C HIS A 446 -19.11 7.88 15.63
N ASP A 447 -20.41 7.83 15.33
CA ASP A 447 -21.22 9.03 15.19
C ASP A 447 -21.20 9.80 16.53
N PRO A 448 -20.83 11.09 16.56
CA PRO A 448 -20.83 11.90 17.78
C PRO A 448 -22.19 11.94 18.51
N ALA A 449 -23.30 11.71 17.80
CA ALA A 449 -24.63 11.65 18.38
C ALA A 449 -24.91 10.34 19.15
N VAL A 450 -24.09 9.31 18.98
CA VAL A 450 -24.26 7.98 19.59
C VAL A 450 -23.45 7.87 20.88
N ALA A 451 -24.01 7.20 21.89
CA ALA A 451 -23.33 6.92 23.15
C ALA A 451 -22.08 6.03 22.95
N PHE A 452 -21.15 6.03 23.92
CA PHE A 452 -19.91 5.24 23.85
C PHE A 452 -20.17 3.73 23.76
N GLU A 453 -21.22 3.25 24.43
CA GLU A 453 -21.63 1.85 24.46
C GLU A 453 -22.30 1.39 23.15
N GLY A 454 -22.58 2.32 22.22
CA GLY A 454 -23.10 2.01 20.90
C GLY A 454 -22.11 1.23 20.05
N ALA A 455 -22.61 0.59 18.98
CA ALA A 455 -21.72 -0.05 18.01
C ALA A 455 -20.85 1.02 17.30
N PRO A 456 -19.54 0.80 17.15
CA PRO A 456 -18.70 1.68 16.36
C PRO A 456 -19.03 1.56 14.88
N LEU A 457 -18.85 2.65 14.14
CA LEU A 457 -18.93 2.69 12.67
C LEU A 457 -17.70 2.03 12.02
N SER A 458 -16.54 2.15 12.66
CA SER A 458 -15.30 1.51 12.25
C SER A 458 -14.37 1.34 13.44
N THR A 459 -13.39 0.44 13.30
CA THR A 459 -12.37 0.21 14.32
C THR A 459 -10.99 0.14 13.69
N THR A 460 -9.99 0.69 14.37
CA THR A 460 -8.58 0.58 13.98
C THR A 460 -7.71 0.48 15.24
N SER A 461 -6.39 0.52 15.11
CA SER A 461 -5.46 0.50 16.23
C SER A 461 -4.30 1.48 16.06
N PHE A 462 -3.73 1.85 17.20
CA PHE A 462 -2.64 2.84 17.30
C PHE A 462 -1.66 2.44 18.41
N THR A 463 -0.36 2.56 18.15
CA THR A 463 0.69 2.21 19.12
C THR A 463 1.52 3.43 19.52
N ILE A 464 1.73 3.62 20.82
CA ILE A 464 2.79 4.50 21.33
C ILE A 464 3.94 3.62 21.78
N LEU A 465 5.13 3.88 21.25
CA LEU A 465 6.36 3.20 21.64
C LEU A 465 7.31 4.22 22.27
N VAL A 466 7.78 3.94 23.49
CA VAL A 466 8.79 4.77 24.15
C VAL A 466 10.15 4.13 23.96
N ALA A 467 11.13 4.92 23.54
CA ALA A 467 12.52 4.46 23.45
C ALA A 467 12.98 3.88 24.78
N TYR A 468 13.54 2.67 24.76
CA TYR A 468 13.99 1.97 25.94
C TYR A 468 15.26 1.18 25.62
N PRO A 469 16.25 1.08 26.53
CA PRO A 469 17.55 0.45 26.22
C PRO A 469 17.47 -1.00 25.73
N GLU A 470 16.40 -1.73 26.03
CA GLU A 470 16.21 -3.12 25.60
C GLU A 470 15.65 -3.25 24.17
N LEU A 471 15.13 -2.18 23.57
CA LEU A 471 14.59 -2.17 22.20
C LEU A 471 15.68 -2.16 21.12
N GLY A 472 16.90 -1.78 21.49
CA GLY A 472 18.02 -1.62 20.56
C GLY A 472 18.46 -0.17 20.45
N PRO A 473 19.33 0.13 19.46
CA PRO A 473 19.94 1.44 19.28
C PRO A 473 19.11 2.41 18.42
N GLN A 474 17.82 2.13 18.17
CA GLN A 474 17.00 2.97 17.28
C GLN A 474 16.96 4.41 17.83
N PRO A 475 17.43 5.43 17.06
CA PRO A 475 17.49 6.80 17.54
C PRO A 475 16.09 7.44 17.56
N PRO A 476 15.55 7.85 18.71
CA PRO A 476 14.23 8.49 18.76
C PRO A 476 14.27 9.92 18.19
N PRO A 477 13.10 10.52 17.89
CA PRO A 477 13.01 11.93 17.54
C PRO A 477 13.74 12.84 18.54
N GLY A 478 14.41 13.87 18.04
CA GLY A 478 15.25 14.80 18.81
C GLY A 478 16.67 14.29 19.11
N ALA A 479 16.94 12.99 18.99
CA ALA A 479 18.29 12.45 19.11
C ALA A 479 19.14 12.74 17.86
N SER A 480 20.46 12.73 18.01
CA SER A 480 21.36 12.70 16.86
C SER A 480 21.24 11.35 16.16
N PHE A 481 21.11 11.37 14.83
CA PHE A 481 21.19 10.15 14.03
C PHE A 481 22.63 9.61 14.11
N PRO A 482 22.82 8.33 14.44
CA PRO A 482 24.15 7.76 14.62
C PRO A 482 24.86 7.60 13.26
N PRO A 483 26.20 7.62 13.24
CA PRO A 483 26.93 7.53 11.97
C PRO A 483 26.75 6.15 11.33
N VAL A 484 26.39 6.13 10.06
CA VAL A 484 26.27 4.89 9.25
C VAL A 484 27.07 5.05 7.97
N THR A 485 28.04 4.18 7.74
CA THR A 485 28.82 4.19 6.49
C THR A 485 28.11 3.35 5.45
N LEU A 486 27.99 3.84 4.21
CA LEU A 486 27.29 3.19 3.10
C LEU A 486 28.12 3.32 1.83
N ALA A 487 27.82 2.52 0.81
CA ALA A 487 28.32 2.71 -0.55
C ALA A 487 27.18 3.04 -1.52
N ASP A 488 27.41 3.98 -2.44
CA ASP A 488 26.44 4.30 -3.50
C ASP A 488 26.49 3.33 -4.68
N LEU A 489 25.78 3.65 -5.77
CA LEU A 489 25.72 2.84 -7.00
C LEU A 489 27.08 2.68 -7.71
N ASP A 490 28.02 3.60 -7.46
CA ASP A 490 29.37 3.61 -8.05
C ASP A 490 30.42 3.04 -7.06
N ASP A 491 29.98 2.34 -6.01
CA ASP A 491 30.79 1.87 -4.88
C ASP A 491 31.52 2.99 -4.12
N ALA A 492 31.09 4.25 -4.26
CA ALA A 492 31.70 5.34 -3.52
C ALA A 492 31.18 5.36 -2.08
N VAL A 493 32.12 5.30 -1.14
CA VAL A 493 31.81 5.23 0.29
C VAL A 493 31.46 6.62 0.86
N TYR A 494 30.35 6.72 1.56
CA TYR A 494 29.90 7.91 2.27
C TYR A 494 29.35 7.57 3.67
N THR A 495 29.05 8.59 4.48
CA THR A 495 28.54 8.40 5.83
C THR A 495 27.30 9.25 6.06
N LEU A 496 26.24 8.62 6.58
CA LEU A 496 25.04 9.28 7.09
C LEU A 496 25.26 9.74 8.54
N PRO A 497 24.60 10.81 8.99
CA PRO A 497 23.83 11.73 8.15
C PRO A 497 24.76 12.58 7.27
N LEU A 498 24.34 12.88 6.03
CA LEU A 498 25.05 13.84 5.18
C LEU A 498 25.11 15.22 5.84
N ALA A 499 26.28 15.86 5.75
CA ALA A 499 26.54 17.11 6.44
C ALA A 499 25.77 18.29 5.81
N GLY A 500 24.99 19.00 6.64
CA GLY A 500 24.34 20.25 6.25
C GLY A 500 23.12 20.09 5.34
N VAL A 501 22.58 18.87 5.21
CA VAL A 501 21.46 18.54 4.31
C VAL A 501 20.40 17.77 5.10
N ALA A 502 19.15 18.21 4.99
CA ALA A 502 18.01 17.44 5.51
C ALA A 502 17.77 16.22 4.61
N GLN A 503 17.52 15.05 5.21
CA GLN A 503 17.43 13.77 4.50
C GLN A 503 16.21 12.98 4.94
N ARG A 504 15.63 12.22 4.02
CA ARG A 504 14.68 11.15 4.32
C ARG A 504 15.36 9.82 4.04
N LEU A 505 15.64 9.05 5.08
CA LEU A 505 16.32 7.77 5.00
C LEU A 505 15.27 6.66 4.94
N VAL A 506 15.14 6.00 3.78
CA VAL A 506 14.15 4.93 3.55
C VAL A 506 14.89 3.60 3.66
N TRP A 507 14.64 2.86 4.73
CA TRP A 507 15.25 1.55 4.95
C TRP A 507 14.35 0.46 4.38
N TYR A 508 14.83 -0.27 3.37
CA TYR A 508 14.02 -1.24 2.64
C TYR A 508 14.74 -2.56 2.35
N SER A 509 13.96 -3.60 2.06
CA SER A 509 14.40 -4.92 1.60
C SER A 509 14.07 -5.08 0.12
N GLU A 510 14.98 -5.62 -0.69
CA GLU A 510 14.78 -5.75 -2.15
C GLU A 510 13.63 -6.69 -2.54
N ASP A 511 13.27 -7.61 -1.65
CA ASP A 511 12.20 -8.58 -1.84
C ASP A 511 10.81 -8.05 -1.43
N CYS A 512 10.72 -6.82 -0.93
CA CYS A 512 9.49 -6.25 -0.45
C CYS A 512 8.76 -5.46 -1.56
N VAL A 513 7.73 -6.07 -2.17
CA VAL A 513 6.82 -5.42 -3.14
C VAL A 513 5.96 -4.28 -2.52
N LEU A 514 6.13 -3.96 -1.24
CA LEU A 514 5.44 -2.84 -0.59
C LEU A 514 6.08 -1.50 -0.92
N MET A 515 7.38 -1.52 -1.25
CA MET A 515 8.23 -0.34 -1.21
C MET A 515 8.31 0.38 -2.54
N TRP A 516 8.06 -0.30 -3.65
CA TRP A 516 8.14 0.33 -4.97
C TRP A 516 7.19 1.55 -5.13
N PRO A 517 5.95 1.63 -4.57
CA PRO A 517 5.13 2.84 -4.68
C PRO A 517 5.79 4.04 -3.99
N GLU A 518 6.43 3.80 -2.84
CA GLU A 518 7.16 4.84 -2.12
C GLU A 518 8.41 5.28 -2.89
N LEU A 519 9.22 4.33 -3.36
CA LEU A 519 10.48 4.62 -4.05
C LEU A 519 10.22 5.39 -5.35
N GLU A 520 9.24 4.96 -6.17
CA GLU A 520 8.88 5.66 -7.41
C GLU A 520 8.26 7.05 -7.13
N ASP A 521 7.43 7.19 -6.10
CA ASP A 521 6.84 8.49 -5.73
C ASP A 521 7.86 9.47 -5.16
N LEU A 522 8.75 9.04 -4.26
CA LEU A 522 9.83 9.88 -3.74
C LEU A 522 10.76 10.34 -4.84
N THR A 523 11.10 9.43 -5.76
CA THR A 523 11.95 9.77 -6.91
C THR A 523 11.29 10.82 -7.80
N TRP A 524 10.01 10.62 -8.15
CA TRP A 524 9.26 11.62 -8.91
C TRP A 524 9.20 12.97 -8.17
N ARG A 525 8.84 12.97 -6.88
CA ARG A 525 8.77 14.21 -6.07
C ARG A 525 10.11 14.92 -5.96
N HIS A 526 11.21 14.17 -5.84
CA HIS A 526 12.56 14.73 -5.84
C HIS A 526 12.85 15.49 -7.13
N ARG A 527 12.60 14.85 -8.28
CA ARG A 527 12.80 15.44 -9.61
C ARG A 527 11.93 16.67 -9.86
N GLN A 528 10.71 16.69 -9.29
CA GLN A 528 9.81 17.84 -9.36
C GLN A 528 10.15 18.95 -8.34
N GLY A 529 11.15 18.77 -7.48
CA GLY A 529 11.50 19.74 -6.42
C GLY A 529 10.41 19.89 -5.36
N LEU A 530 9.66 18.81 -5.09
CA LEU A 530 8.54 18.76 -4.14
C LEU A 530 8.93 18.21 -2.76
N LEU A 531 10.23 18.05 -2.51
CA LEU A 531 10.78 17.56 -1.25
C LEU A 531 11.66 18.62 -0.60
N ASP A 532 11.49 18.80 0.71
CA ASP A 532 12.35 19.65 1.53
C ASP A 532 13.63 18.92 1.99
N SER A 533 13.67 17.59 1.81
CA SER A 533 14.76 16.70 2.16
C SER A 533 15.25 15.89 0.95
N VAL A 534 16.50 15.43 1.01
CA VAL A 534 17.08 14.52 0.03
C VAL A 534 16.70 13.08 0.41
N PRO A 535 16.02 12.31 -0.47
CA PRO A 535 15.79 10.89 -0.22
C PRO A 535 17.12 10.12 -0.30
N VAL A 536 17.30 9.19 0.62
CA VAL A 536 18.40 8.21 0.62
C VAL A 536 17.79 6.82 0.79
N PHE A 537 17.98 5.95 -0.19
CA PHE A 537 17.43 4.60 -0.19
C PHE A 537 18.48 3.62 0.34
N VAL A 538 18.23 3.03 1.51
CA VAL A 538 19.21 2.24 2.26
C VAL A 538 18.80 0.77 2.28
N SER A 539 19.68 -0.11 1.82
CA SER A 539 19.43 -1.55 1.72
C SER A 539 20.71 -2.38 1.89
N ASN A 540 20.56 -3.66 2.26
CA ASN A 540 21.62 -4.67 2.23
C ASN A 540 21.77 -5.34 0.85
N ALA A 541 20.91 -5.03 -0.11
CA ALA A 541 21.02 -5.55 -1.47
C ALA A 541 22.08 -4.81 -2.29
N ASP A 542 22.64 -5.53 -3.24
CA ASP A 542 23.30 -4.90 -4.38
C ASP A 542 22.24 -4.29 -5.32
N VAL A 543 22.03 -2.99 -5.17
CA VAL A 543 21.06 -2.22 -5.96
C VAL A 543 21.53 -1.93 -7.39
N SER A 544 22.81 -2.15 -7.69
CA SER A 544 23.37 -2.03 -9.04
C SER A 544 22.84 -3.12 -9.99
N LEU A 545 22.26 -4.19 -9.44
CA LEU A 545 21.60 -5.28 -10.16
C LEU A 545 20.23 -4.88 -10.71
N SER A 546 20.12 -3.77 -11.45
CA SER A 546 18.92 -3.33 -12.19
C SER A 546 17.72 -2.83 -11.35
N TYR A 547 17.77 -2.79 -10.01
CA TYR A 547 16.66 -2.28 -9.18
C TYR A 547 16.46 -0.76 -9.29
N ALA A 548 17.54 0.02 -9.13
CA ALA A 548 17.47 1.48 -9.28
C ALA A 548 16.93 1.86 -10.66
N ARG A 549 17.33 1.13 -11.68
CA ARG A 549 16.86 1.27 -13.05
C ARG A 549 15.39 0.89 -13.21
N SER A 550 14.99 -0.27 -12.70
CA SER A 550 13.60 -0.76 -12.79
C SER A 550 12.63 0.17 -12.09
N TRP A 551 13.00 0.83 -11.01
CA TRP A 551 12.16 1.83 -10.32
C TRP A 551 12.33 3.27 -10.84
N ASP A 552 12.99 3.45 -11.98
CA ASP A 552 13.25 4.78 -12.56
C ASP A 552 13.92 5.71 -11.53
N ALA A 553 14.93 5.23 -10.81
CA ALA A 553 15.56 5.89 -9.66
C ALA A 553 17.10 5.97 -9.76
N GLU A 554 17.71 5.78 -10.93
CA GLU A 554 19.17 5.80 -11.12
C GLU A 554 19.85 7.12 -10.71
N ASP A 555 19.11 8.23 -10.64
CA ASP A 555 19.58 9.55 -10.18
C ASP A 555 19.42 9.77 -8.66
N MET A 556 18.87 8.81 -7.93
CA MET A 556 18.70 8.87 -6.49
C MET A 556 19.95 8.39 -5.73
N LEU A 557 20.14 8.88 -4.51
CA LEU A 557 21.21 8.41 -3.65
C LEU A 557 20.83 7.07 -3.01
N PHE A 558 21.51 6.01 -3.40
CA PHE A 558 21.43 4.71 -2.75
C PHE A 558 22.54 4.51 -1.74
N GLY A 559 22.29 3.63 -0.77
CA GLY A 559 23.27 3.23 0.23
C GLY A 559 23.20 1.73 0.49
N ASN A 560 24.17 1.00 -0.07
CA ASN A 560 24.38 -0.42 0.17
C ASN A 560 25.27 -0.62 1.40
N PHE A 561 24.84 -1.50 2.31
CA PHE A 561 25.64 -1.97 3.45
C PHE A 561 25.85 -3.48 3.52
N GLY A 562 25.31 -4.23 2.56
CA GLY A 562 25.34 -5.69 2.58
C GLY A 562 26.59 -6.29 1.94
N PRO A 563 26.56 -7.61 1.65
CA PRO A 563 27.74 -8.38 1.21
C PRO A 563 28.40 -7.89 -0.07
N ALA A 564 27.68 -7.15 -0.91
CA ALA A 564 28.21 -6.59 -2.16
C ALA A 564 28.91 -5.23 -1.96
N ALA A 565 28.75 -4.57 -0.81
CA ALA A 565 29.40 -3.29 -0.54
C ALA A 565 30.93 -3.46 -0.36
N PRO A 566 31.72 -2.39 -0.63
CA PRO A 566 33.16 -2.36 -0.34
C PRO A 566 33.49 -2.78 1.10
N PRO A 567 34.60 -3.51 1.35
CA PRO A 567 34.94 -4.01 2.69
C PRO A 567 35.06 -2.93 3.77
N GLU A 568 35.36 -1.69 3.39
CA GLU A 568 35.44 -0.55 4.29
C GLU A 568 34.09 -0.21 4.94
N VAL A 569 32.97 -0.52 4.27
CA VAL A 569 31.62 -0.33 4.80
C VAL A 569 31.39 -1.23 6.01
N GLY A 570 31.64 -2.54 5.86
CA GLY A 570 31.56 -3.51 6.95
C GLY A 570 32.52 -3.16 8.09
N ALA A 571 33.78 -2.83 7.78
CA ALA A 571 34.78 -2.47 8.79
C ALA A 571 34.40 -1.23 9.63
N ALA A 572 33.62 -0.30 9.08
CA ALA A 572 33.14 0.88 9.79
C ALA A 572 31.89 0.60 10.64
N ASN A 573 30.99 -0.26 10.15
CA ASN A 573 29.68 -0.50 10.76
C ASN A 573 29.66 -1.66 11.77
N GLU A 574 30.36 -2.77 11.49
CA GLU A 574 30.37 -3.97 12.34
C GLU A 574 30.67 -3.69 13.82
N PRO A 575 31.62 -2.79 14.19
CA PRO A 575 31.89 -2.49 15.59
C PRO A 575 30.74 -1.77 16.33
N LEU A 576 29.82 -1.17 15.59
CA LEU A 576 28.70 -0.38 16.14
C LEU A 576 27.38 -1.16 16.11
N TYR A 577 27.14 -1.90 15.03
CA TYR A 577 25.84 -2.50 14.69
C TYR A 577 25.90 -4.02 14.49
N GLY A 578 27.11 -4.61 14.50
CA GLY A 578 27.30 -6.03 14.16
C GLY A 578 27.12 -6.33 12.67
N ASP A 579 26.81 -7.58 12.35
CA ASP A 579 26.84 -8.11 10.98
C ASP A 579 25.63 -7.70 10.12
N ASN A 580 24.61 -7.06 10.72
CA ASN A 580 23.43 -6.61 10.01
C ASN A 580 22.91 -5.30 10.64
N LEU A 581 23.01 -4.19 9.89
CA LEU A 581 22.54 -2.89 10.36
C LEU A 581 21.01 -2.80 10.42
N TYR A 582 20.31 -3.60 9.63
CA TYR A 582 18.88 -3.42 9.42
C TYR A 582 18.04 -3.44 10.72
N PRO A 583 18.22 -4.40 11.65
CA PRO A 583 17.45 -4.46 12.90
C PRO A 583 17.67 -3.26 13.83
N ASP A 584 18.80 -2.56 13.69
CA ASP A 584 19.15 -1.41 14.53
C ASP A 584 18.41 -0.12 14.15
N PHE A 585 17.78 -0.10 12.97
CA PHE A 585 17.01 1.03 12.46
C PHE A 585 15.53 0.72 12.24
N VAL A 586 15.13 -0.56 12.25
CA VAL A 586 13.71 -0.94 12.17
C VAL A 586 13.03 -0.80 13.53
N VAL A 587 11.94 -0.04 13.59
CA VAL A 587 11.09 0.11 14.79
C VAL A 587 9.95 -0.92 14.73
N GLY A 588 10.28 -2.19 14.91
CA GLY A 588 9.38 -3.33 14.67
C GLY A 588 8.14 -3.39 15.58
N GLU A 589 8.17 -2.75 16.73
CA GLU A 589 7.06 -2.73 17.68
C GLU A 589 5.93 -1.78 17.29
N ILE A 590 6.20 -0.80 16.41
CA ILE A 590 5.15 -0.04 15.75
C ILE A 590 4.63 -0.91 14.59
N PRO A 591 3.31 -1.21 14.57
CA PRO A 591 2.67 -1.93 13.47
C PRO A 591 3.09 -1.33 12.12
N GLY A 592 3.42 -2.20 11.18
CA GLY A 592 4.22 -1.88 10.01
C GLY A 592 4.66 -3.18 9.36
N ASP A 593 5.00 -3.15 8.08
CA ASP A 593 5.69 -4.30 7.49
C ASP A 593 6.96 -4.57 8.30
N GLY A 594 7.32 -5.84 8.53
CA GLY A 594 8.35 -6.25 9.49
C GLY A 594 9.73 -5.67 9.19
N LEU A 595 9.91 -5.13 7.98
CA LEU A 595 11.17 -4.70 7.43
C LEU A 595 11.00 -3.37 6.69
N THR A 596 10.61 -2.26 7.34
CA THR A 596 10.73 -0.90 6.74
C THR A 596 10.58 0.21 7.75
N THR A 597 11.44 1.22 7.73
CA THR A 597 11.30 2.38 8.62
C THR A 597 11.93 3.58 7.96
N ASP A 598 11.19 4.68 7.92
CA ASP A 598 11.67 5.93 7.34
C ASP A 598 12.07 6.87 8.45
N TYR A 599 13.26 7.45 8.34
CA TYR A 599 13.71 8.51 9.23
C TYR A 599 13.77 9.83 8.48
N GLU A 600 13.16 10.87 9.03
CA GLU A 600 13.50 12.23 8.62
C GLU A 600 14.59 12.77 9.54
N VAL A 601 15.64 13.29 8.92
CA VAL A 601 16.83 13.81 9.60
C VAL A 601 17.09 15.24 9.15
N ASP A 602 17.23 16.18 10.08
CA ASP A 602 17.48 17.58 9.77
C ASP A 602 18.92 17.83 9.28
N ALA A 603 19.21 19.05 8.84
CA ALA A 603 20.54 19.45 8.38
C ALA A 603 21.63 19.43 9.48
N LEU A 604 21.25 19.29 10.75
CA LEU A 604 22.16 19.12 11.89
C LEU A 604 22.39 17.64 12.24
N GLY A 605 21.79 16.72 11.49
CA GLY A 605 21.90 15.29 11.75
C GLY A 605 21.03 14.83 12.93
N ARG A 606 19.91 15.48 13.21
CA ARG A 606 18.96 15.08 14.25
C ARG A 606 17.73 14.43 13.65
N VAL A 607 17.24 13.38 14.28
CA VAL A 607 15.97 12.74 13.90
C VAL A 607 14.84 13.70 14.20
N VAL A 608 13.99 13.94 13.20
CA VAL A 608 12.80 14.80 13.28
C VAL A 608 11.55 13.93 13.46
N SER A 609 11.39 12.93 12.62
CA SER A 609 10.23 12.02 12.63
C SER A 609 10.65 10.63 12.17
N ILE A 610 9.83 9.63 12.54
CA ILE A 610 10.00 8.24 12.12
C ILE A 610 8.67 7.69 11.68
N GLU A 611 8.61 7.16 10.46
CA GLU A 611 7.39 6.61 9.87
C GLU A 611 7.55 5.12 9.55
N ARG A 612 6.48 4.35 9.76
CA ARG A 612 6.38 2.93 9.37
C ARG A 612 5.42 2.73 8.18
N MET A 613 4.93 3.84 7.62
CA MET A 613 4.08 3.88 6.45
C MET A 613 4.25 5.22 5.76
N TYR A 614 4.70 5.19 4.51
CA TYR A 614 4.83 6.36 3.66
C TYR A 614 3.46 6.94 3.30
N ARG A 615 3.31 8.26 3.49
CA ARG A 615 2.07 9.01 3.17
C ARG A 615 2.31 10.16 2.19
N GLY A 616 3.47 10.23 1.55
CA GLY A 616 3.75 11.32 0.62
C GLY A 616 3.82 12.68 1.33
N PRO A 617 3.18 13.74 0.81
CA PRO A 617 3.19 15.07 1.43
C PRO A 617 2.21 15.20 2.62
N TYR A 618 1.54 14.11 3.01
CA TYR A 618 0.39 14.14 3.91
C TYR A 618 0.73 13.65 5.32
N ASP A 619 1.77 14.22 5.92
CA ASP A 619 2.28 13.80 7.23
C ASP A 619 1.22 13.95 8.35
N LEU A 620 1.12 12.91 9.18
CA LEU A 620 0.25 12.83 10.36
C LEU A 620 1.03 12.74 11.67
N ILE A 621 2.36 12.64 11.61
CA ILE A 621 3.23 12.89 12.75
C ILE A 621 3.25 14.41 12.98
N VAL A 622 3.40 14.78 14.25
CA VAL A 622 3.47 16.18 14.64
C VAL A 622 4.73 16.36 15.47
N GLU A 623 5.63 17.19 14.96
CA GLU A 623 6.84 17.64 15.65
C GLU A 623 6.55 18.31 17.01
#